data_AF-A0A2S3QGI4-F1
#
_entry.id   AF-A0A2S3QGI4-F1
#
_cell.length_a   1.000
_cell.length_b   1.000
_cell.length_c   1.000
_cell.angle_alpha   90.00
_cell.angle_beta   90.00
_cell.angle_gamma   90.00
#
_symmetry.space_group_name_H-M   'P 1'
#
loop_
_entity.id
_entity.type
_entity.pdbx_description
1 polymer ?
#
loop_
_entity_poly.entity_id
_entity_poly.type
_entity_poly.pdbx_seq_one_letter_code
_entity_poly.pdbx_strand_id
1 'polypeptide(L)'
;MDENELRLDYWVATRTNPKFPLWVIFKEIGHRDGQGEAYGRRSLRPVREMLRDLEDSEWIPKAAEGLAVPEQELRAALWYAIWLIDQKEPPPEWKEWNDKVDEAWRKGWR
;
A
#
# COMPACT_ATOMS: atom_id res chain seq x y z
N MET A 1 -24.28 2.01 -8.32
CA MET A 1 -23.31 2.17 -7.22
C MET A 1 -22.65 3.50 -7.46
N ASP A 2 -22.91 4.44 -6.55
CA ASP A 2 -22.49 5.84 -6.64
C ASP A 2 -21.02 5.94 -6.19
N GLU A 3 -20.21 6.75 -6.86
CA GLU A 3 -18.83 7.10 -6.50
C GLU A 3 -18.72 7.56 -5.02
N ASN A 4 -19.78 8.16 -4.49
CA ASN A 4 -19.94 8.54 -3.08
C ASN A 4 -19.98 7.34 -2.11
N GLU A 5 -20.40 6.14 -2.54
CA GLU A 5 -20.40 4.94 -1.68
C GLU A 5 -18.99 4.35 -1.52
N LEU A 6 -18.11 4.52 -2.52
CA LEU A 6 -16.73 4.03 -2.49
C LEU A 6 -15.76 5.01 -1.80
N ARG A 7 -16.18 6.28 -1.55
CA ARG A 7 -15.38 7.35 -0.91
C ARG A 7 -13.91 7.36 -1.35
N LEU A 8 -13.69 7.30 -2.66
CA LEU A 8 -12.37 7.20 -3.29
C LEU A 8 -11.60 8.54 -3.30
N ASP A 9 -12.26 9.61 -2.90
CA ASP A 9 -11.82 11.01 -2.87
C ASP A 9 -11.18 11.40 -1.52
N TYR A 10 -11.46 10.66 -0.46
CA TYR A 10 -11.03 11.05 0.88
C TYR A 10 -9.62 10.55 1.24
N TRP A 11 -8.63 11.43 1.03
CA TRP A 11 -7.33 11.35 1.70
C TRP A 11 -7.47 11.71 3.20
N VAL A 12 -8.29 10.99 3.97
CA VAL A 12 -8.19 11.10 5.43
C VAL A 12 -6.86 10.47 5.82
N ALA A 13 -6.06 11.17 6.63
CA ALA A 13 -4.93 10.60 7.35
C ALA A 13 -5.43 9.52 8.33
N THR A 14 -5.85 8.40 7.76
CA THR A 14 -6.45 7.28 8.45
C THR A 14 -5.44 6.56 9.31
N ARG A 15 -4.14 6.71 9.03
CA ARG A 15 -2.98 6.11 9.74
C ARG A 15 -3.07 6.16 11.28
N THR A 16 -3.83 7.09 11.86
CA THR A 16 -4.01 7.26 13.32
C THR A 16 -5.35 6.72 13.87
N ASN A 17 -6.28 6.31 13.01
CA ASN A 17 -7.58 5.75 13.41
C ASN A 17 -7.45 4.23 13.56
N PRO A 18 -7.49 3.66 14.78
CA PRO A 18 -7.28 2.23 15.00
C PRO A 18 -8.34 1.33 14.37
N LYS A 19 -9.52 1.85 14.02
CA LYS A 19 -10.61 1.11 13.36
C LYS A 19 -10.60 1.25 11.84
N PHE A 20 -9.99 2.30 11.31
CA PHE A 20 -10.03 2.62 9.89
C PHE A 20 -8.67 2.95 9.25
N PRO A 21 -7.50 2.46 9.70
CA PRO A 21 -6.23 3.06 9.31
C PRO A 21 -5.79 2.84 7.85
N LEU A 22 -6.63 2.17 7.06
CA LEU A 22 -6.20 1.46 5.87
C LEU A 22 -6.98 1.87 4.61
N TRP A 23 -7.99 2.74 4.73
CA TRP A 23 -8.89 3.05 3.60
C TRP A 23 -8.18 3.69 2.41
N VAL A 24 -7.19 4.54 2.67
CA VAL A 24 -6.36 5.16 1.62
C VAL A 24 -5.34 4.17 1.02
N ILE A 25 -4.87 3.20 1.83
CA ILE A 25 -3.98 2.14 1.33
C ILE A 25 -4.69 1.35 0.23
N PHE A 26 -5.99 1.12 0.36
CA PHE A 26 -6.68 0.23 -0.57
C PHE A 26 -7.02 0.80 -1.95
N LYS A 27 -7.05 2.13 -2.14
CA LYS A 27 -7.31 2.70 -3.47
C LYS A 27 -6.18 2.38 -4.44
N GLU A 28 -4.94 2.58 -3.99
CA GLU A 28 -3.75 2.38 -4.82
C GLU A 28 -3.15 0.98 -4.66
N ILE A 29 -3.40 0.31 -3.52
CA ILE A 29 -2.90 -1.04 -3.25
C ILE A 29 -4.05 -2.06 -3.24
N GLY A 30 -3.92 -3.11 -4.03
CA GLY A 30 -4.80 -4.27 -4.03
C GLY A 30 -4.18 -5.46 -3.30
N HIS A 31 -5.03 -6.43 -2.94
CA HIS A 31 -4.63 -7.73 -2.40
C HIS A 31 -5.34 -8.81 -3.20
N ARG A 32 -4.59 -9.69 -3.89
CA ARG A 32 -5.22 -10.75 -4.70
C ARG A 32 -5.30 -12.04 -3.90
N ASP A 33 -6.51 -12.55 -3.78
CA ASP A 33 -6.78 -13.83 -3.13
C ASP A 33 -5.99 -14.96 -3.80
N GLY A 34 -5.36 -15.82 -3.00
CA GLY A 34 -4.50 -16.92 -3.47
C GLY A 34 -3.12 -16.54 -4.02
N GLN A 35 -2.77 -15.25 -4.08
CA GLN A 35 -1.39 -14.80 -4.38
C GLN A 35 -0.68 -14.20 -3.16
N GLY A 36 -1.41 -13.94 -2.06
CA GLY A 36 -0.86 -13.52 -0.76
C GLY A 36 -0.19 -12.15 -0.75
N GLU A 37 -0.06 -11.49 -1.89
CA GLU A 37 0.83 -10.35 -2.04
C GLU A 37 0.08 -9.07 -2.38
N ALA A 38 0.39 -8.01 -1.61
CA ALA A 38 -0.08 -6.66 -1.90
C ALA A 38 0.55 -6.15 -3.19
N TYR A 39 -0.21 -5.46 -4.04
CA TYR A 39 0.27 -4.93 -5.32
C TYR A 39 -0.27 -3.52 -5.60
N GLY A 40 0.47 -2.72 -6.36
CA GLY A 40 -0.05 -1.44 -6.87
C GLY A 40 -1.10 -1.69 -7.95
N ARG A 41 -2.34 -1.22 -7.78
CA ARG A 41 -3.45 -1.51 -8.73
C ARG A 41 -3.17 -1.01 -10.14
N ARG A 42 -2.48 0.12 -10.28
CA ARG A 42 -2.13 0.70 -11.58
C ARG A 42 -0.96 -0.01 -12.25
N SER A 43 0.11 -0.25 -11.49
CA SER A 43 1.35 -0.82 -12.03
C SER A 43 1.30 -2.35 -12.09
N LEU A 44 0.38 -2.97 -11.34
CA LEU A 44 0.32 -4.39 -11.02
C LEU A 44 1.61 -4.93 -10.40
N ARG A 45 2.50 -4.04 -9.95
CA ARG A 45 3.76 -4.42 -9.33
C ARG A 45 3.53 -4.80 -7.87
N PRO A 46 4.18 -5.87 -7.38
CA PRO A 46 4.08 -6.20 -5.98
C PRO A 46 4.72 -5.12 -5.08
N VAL A 47 4.08 -4.82 -3.95
CA VAL A 47 4.53 -3.76 -3.04
C VAL A 47 5.89 -4.08 -2.45
N ARG A 48 6.16 -5.34 -2.09
CA ARG A 48 7.46 -5.74 -1.56
C ARG A 48 8.60 -5.45 -2.55
N GLU A 49 8.35 -5.68 -3.84
CA GLU A 49 9.35 -5.43 -4.89
C GLU A 49 9.58 -3.95 -5.08
N MET A 50 8.51 -3.13 -5.04
CA MET A 50 8.67 -1.67 -5.09
C MET A 50 9.49 -1.12 -3.91
N LEU A 51 9.33 -1.70 -2.71
CA LEU A 51 10.13 -1.32 -1.53
C LEU A 51 11.58 -1.78 -1.64
N ARG A 52 11.85 -2.97 -2.19
CA ARG A 52 13.22 -3.45 -2.46
C ARG A 52 13.92 -2.61 -3.52
N ASP A 53 13.24 -2.29 -4.63
CA ASP A 53 13.78 -1.39 -5.65
C ASP A 53 14.10 0.00 -5.07
N LEU A 54 13.27 0.49 -4.15
CA LEU A 54 13.52 1.76 -3.48
C LEU A 54 14.77 1.68 -2.60
N GLU A 55 14.96 0.58 -1.87
CA GLU A 55 16.17 0.35 -1.09
C GLU A 55 17.44 0.37 -1.95
N ASP A 56 17.40 -0.24 -3.13
CA ASP A 56 18.56 -0.28 -4.05
C ASP A 56 18.74 1.03 -4.85
N SER A 57 17.79 1.96 -4.72
CA SER A 57 17.83 3.20 -5.49
C SER A 57 18.90 4.18 -4.99
N GLU A 58 19.45 4.94 -5.93
CA GLU A 58 20.35 6.07 -5.66
C GLU A 58 19.70 7.18 -4.81
N TRP A 59 18.39 7.12 -4.58
CA TRP A 59 17.64 8.09 -3.79
C TRP A 59 17.72 7.88 -2.28
N ILE A 60 18.11 6.69 -1.82
CA ILE A 60 18.15 6.37 -0.38
C ILE A 60 19.08 7.30 0.41
N PRO A 61 20.32 7.58 -0.02
CA PRO A 61 21.19 8.53 0.69
C PRO A 61 20.56 9.92 0.81
N LYS A 62 19.96 10.41 -0.28
CA LYS A 62 19.31 11.73 -0.32
C LYS A 62 18.04 11.79 0.55
N ALA A 63 17.27 10.71 0.57
CA ALA A 63 16.09 10.61 1.43
C ALA A 63 16.47 10.57 2.91
N ALA A 64 17.53 9.83 3.27
CA ALA A 64 18.04 9.76 4.63
C ALA A 64 18.54 11.13 5.12
N GLU A 65 19.29 11.85 4.28
CA GLU A 65 19.73 13.23 4.56
C GLU A 65 18.53 14.16 4.80
N GLY A 66 17.54 14.15 3.89
CA GLY A 66 16.35 14.99 4.02
C GLY A 66 15.49 14.70 5.26
N LEU A 67 15.53 13.47 5.77
CA LEU A 67 14.87 13.04 7.00
C LEU A 67 15.74 13.24 8.25
N ALA A 68 17.01 13.64 8.10
CA ALA A 68 17.99 13.73 9.16
C ALA A 68 18.15 12.43 9.98
N VAL A 69 18.17 11.28 9.28
CA VAL A 69 18.39 9.94 9.88
C VAL A 69 19.58 9.25 9.21
N PRO A 70 20.27 8.33 9.91
CA PRO A 70 21.26 7.47 9.28
C PRO A 70 20.67 6.64 8.13
N GLU A 71 21.43 6.48 7.05
CA GLU A 71 20.99 5.68 5.89
C GLU A 71 20.58 4.25 6.28
N GLN A 72 21.34 3.64 7.20
CA GLN A 72 21.04 2.29 7.67
C GLN A 72 19.71 2.20 8.42
N GLU A 73 19.29 3.26 9.12
CA GLU A 73 17.98 3.28 9.79
C GLU A 73 16.84 3.32 8.77
N LEU A 74 16.99 4.10 7.69
CA LEU A 74 16.02 4.14 6.60
C LEU A 74 15.92 2.78 5.89
N ARG A 75 17.06 2.12 5.62
CA ARG A 75 17.08 0.76 5.05
C ARG A 75 16.40 -0.25 5.98
N ALA A 76 16.71 -0.22 7.27
CA ALA A 76 16.07 -1.08 8.26
C ALA A 76 14.56 -0.83 8.35
N ALA A 77 14.11 0.42 8.20
CA ALA A 77 12.68 0.75 8.17
C ALA A 77 11.98 0.15 6.93
N LEU A 78 12.63 0.17 5.76
CA LEU A 78 12.12 -0.50 4.55
C LEU A 78 12.04 -2.02 4.75
N TRP A 79 13.07 -2.64 5.33
CA TRP A 79 13.05 -4.06 5.67
C TRP A 79 11.94 -4.42 6.63
N TYR A 80 11.74 -3.60 7.67
CA TYR A 80 10.65 -3.81 8.62
C TYR A 80 9.28 -3.69 7.95
N ALA A 81 9.11 -2.77 7.00
CA ALA A 81 7.89 -2.65 6.22
C ALA A 81 7.64 -3.89 5.32
N ILE A 82 8.68 -4.39 4.64
CA ILE A 82 8.60 -5.62 3.83
C ILE A 82 8.23 -6.80 4.73
N TRP A 83 8.89 -6.95 5.88
CA TRP A 83 8.59 -8.00 6.85
C TRP A 83 7.14 -7.95 7.34
N LEU A 84 6.62 -6.76 7.66
CA LEU A 84 5.22 -6.60 8.05
C LEU A 84 4.25 -7.03 6.95
N ILE A 85 4.56 -6.74 5.67
CA ILE A 85 3.74 -7.16 4.53
C ILE A 85 3.77 -8.68 4.39
N ASP A 86 4.96 -9.29 4.48
CA ASP A 86 5.12 -10.74 4.33
C ASP A 86 4.46 -11.54 5.47
N GLN A 87 4.33 -10.95 6.66
CA GLN A 87 3.76 -11.64 7.84
C GLN A 87 2.26 -11.39 8.03
N LYS A 88 1.68 -10.35 7.43
CA LYS A 88 0.29 -9.98 7.66
C LYS A 88 -0.60 -10.40 6.50
N GLU A 89 -1.43 -11.39 6.75
CA GLU A 89 -2.56 -11.67 5.89
C GLU A 89 -3.59 -10.54 6.01
N PRO A 90 -4.17 -10.08 4.89
CA PRO A 90 -5.30 -9.16 4.95
C PRO A 90 -6.49 -9.85 5.64
N PRO A 91 -7.20 -9.15 6.55
CA PRO A 91 -8.42 -9.65 7.15
C PRO A 91 -9.44 -10.12 6.09
N PRO A 92 -10.16 -11.24 6.32
CA PRO A 92 -11.12 -11.78 5.35
C PRO A 92 -12.20 -10.78 4.89
N GLU A 93 -12.64 -9.90 5.79
CA GLU A 93 -13.61 -8.85 5.51
C GLU A 93 -13.16 -7.84 4.45
N TRP A 94 -11.86 -7.79 4.13
CA TRP A 94 -11.33 -6.90 3.10
C TRP A 94 -11.51 -7.43 1.70
N LYS A 95 -11.74 -8.73 1.54
CA LYS A 95 -11.84 -9.36 0.22
C LYS A 95 -12.96 -8.73 -0.61
N GLU A 96 -14.16 -8.62 -0.04
CA GLU A 96 -15.32 -8.07 -0.74
C GLU A 96 -15.09 -6.61 -1.15
N TRP A 97 -14.44 -5.82 -0.30
CA TRP A 97 -14.10 -4.44 -0.61
C TRP A 97 -13.02 -4.36 -1.70
N ASN A 98 -11.97 -5.17 -1.58
CA ASN A 98 -10.88 -5.22 -2.55
C ASN A 98 -11.39 -5.56 -3.95
N ASP A 99 -12.29 -6.53 -4.05
CA ASP A 99 -12.90 -6.97 -5.30
C ASP A 99 -13.74 -5.85 -5.93
N LYS A 100 -14.54 -5.13 -5.13
CA LYS A 100 -15.32 -3.97 -5.60
C LYS A 100 -14.44 -2.86 -6.16
N VAL A 101 -13.32 -2.56 -5.51
CA VAL A 101 -12.39 -1.53 -5.99
C VAL A 101 -11.61 -1.99 -7.21
N ASP A 102 -11.17 -3.25 -7.27
CA ASP A 102 -10.59 -3.81 -8.50
C ASP A 102 -11.57 -3.73 -9.68
N GLU A 103 -12.85 -4.00 -9.45
CA GLU A 103 -13.88 -3.88 -10.47
C GLU A 103 -14.07 -2.43 -10.92
N ALA A 104 -14.10 -1.46 -10.00
CA ALA A 104 -14.18 -0.04 -10.32
C ALA A 104 -12.98 0.42 -11.18
N TRP A 105 -11.76 0.03 -10.80
CA TRP A 105 -10.54 0.33 -11.57
C TRP A 105 -10.56 -0.30 -12.96
N ARG A 106 -11.03 -1.55 -13.11
CA ARG A 106 -11.19 -2.20 -14.43
C ARG A 106 -12.20 -1.48 -15.32
N LYS A 107 -13.23 -0.87 -14.73
CA LYS A 107 -14.24 -0.05 -15.42
C LYS A 107 -13.77 1.38 -15.71
N GLY A 108 -12.57 1.75 -15.27
CA GLY A 108 -11.98 3.07 -15.49
C GLY A 108 -12.45 4.16 -14.51
N TRP A 109 -13.17 3.78 -13.45
CA TRP A 109 -13.56 4.70 -12.38
C TRP A 109 -12.37 4.94 -11.46
N ARG A 110 -12.11 6.21 -11.08
CA ARG A 110 -10.90 6.62 -10.37
C ARG A 110 -11.21 7.42 -9.13
#